data_AF-A0A7S7NWT6-F1
#
_entry.id   AF-A0A7S7NWT6-F1
#
_cell.length_a   1.000
_cell.length_b   1.000
_cell.length_c   1.000
_cell.angle_alpha   90.00
_cell.angle_beta   90.00
_cell.angle_gamma   90.00
#
_symmetry.space_group_name_H-M   'P 1'
#
loop_
_entity.id
_entity.type
_entity.pdbx_description
1 polymer ?
#
loop_
_entity_poly.entity_id
_entity_poly.type
_entity_poly.pdbx_seq_one_letter_code
_entity_poly.pdbx_strand_id
1 'polypeptide(L)'
;MQNKLNLRNKIVLGLALSAALVQGTVPLTNERVRRLGDQMQCKCGCYASITGCNMINCHFSDPVRTQLLKLIDEGKSDDAIIADMVAAYGKDILLKPPAEGFYLLSWLMPFVWISGGLGAIYLVLRSYLRKRPAAEGPGQIVVESADLARYRDRIDKDLSDLE
;
A
#
# COMPACT_ATOMS: atom_id res chain seq x y z
N MET A 1 0.25 -45.50 -48.04
CA MET A 1 1.02 -44.44 -48.73
C MET A 1 2.14 -43.97 -47.80
N GLN A 2 3.35 -44.54 -47.91
CA GLN A 2 4.49 -44.18 -47.07
C GLN A 2 5.20 -42.98 -47.68
N ASN A 3 5.01 -41.80 -47.07
CA ASN A 3 5.61 -40.56 -47.55
C ASN A 3 7.12 -40.59 -47.25
N LYS A 4 7.93 -41.04 -48.23
CA LYS A 4 9.40 -41.03 -48.14
C LYS A 4 9.89 -39.59 -48.25
N LEU A 5 9.87 -38.86 -47.13
CA LEU A 5 10.52 -37.55 -47.04
C LEU A 5 12.03 -37.73 -47.26
N ASN A 6 12.56 -37.12 -48.32
CA ASN A 6 13.99 -37.11 -48.64
C ASN A 6 14.81 -36.56 -47.45
N LEU A 7 16.04 -37.06 -47.26
CA LEU A 7 16.93 -36.67 -46.15
C LEU A 7 17.14 -35.15 -46.07
N ARG A 8 17.19 -34.47 -47.22
CA ARG A 8 17.22 -33.00 -47.33
C ARG A 8 16.01 -32.34 -46.67
N ASN A 9 14.79 -32.87 -46.89
CA ASN A 9 13.59 -32.33 -46.26
C ASN A 9 13.59 -32.55 -44.75
N LYS A 10 14.15 -33.65 -44.25
CA LYS A 10 14.29 -33.90 -42.80
C LYS A 10 15.26 -32.90 -42.16
N ILE A 11 16.37 -32.60 -42.81
CA ILE A 11 17.35 -31.60 -42.34
C ILE A 11 16.74 -30.20 -42.36
N VAL A 12 16.03 -29.85 -43.43
CA VAL A 12 15.36 -28.54 -43.55
C VAL A 12 14.23 -28.40 -42.52
N LEU A 13 13.42 -29.43 -42.30
CA LEU A 13 12.40 -29.43 -41.24
C LEU A 13 13.02 -29.35 -39.85
N GLY A 14 14.13 -30.05 -39.59
CA GLY A 14 14.84 -29.99 -38.32
C GLY A 14 15.40 -28.60 -38.01
N LEU A 15 16.00 -27.94 -39.00
CA LEU A 15 16.51 -26.57 -38.90
C LEU A 15 15.38 -25.53 -38.74
N ALA A 16 14.26 -25.72 -39.43
CA ALA A 16 13.09 -24.86 -39.27
C ALA A 16 12.47 -24.99 -37.88
N LEU A 17 12.40 -26.21 -37.33
CA LEU A 17 11.86 -26.48 -36.01
C LEU A 17 12.75 -25.93 -34.88
N SER A 18 14.07 -26.01 -35.03
CA SER A 18 15.02 -25.44 -34.06
C SER A 18 15.02 -23.91 -34.09
N ALA A 19 14.87 -23.28 -35.27
CA ALA A 19 14.73 -21.83 -35.38
C ALA A 19 13.45 -21.29 -34.73
N ALA A 20 12.34 -22.06 -34.77
CA ALA A 20 11.07 -21.68 -34.14
C ALA A 20 11.15 -21.64 -32.60
N LEU A 21 12.02 -22.44 -31.98
CA LEU A 21 12.16 -22.52 -30.52
C LEU A 21 12.89 -21.32 -29.89
N VAL A 22 13.53 -20.47 -30.70
CA VAL A 22 14.34 -19.33 -30.21
C VAL A 22 13.48 -18.09 -29.89
N GLN A 23 12.22 -18.03 -30.33
CA GLN A 23 11.44 -16.79 -30.32
C GLN A 23 10.74 -16.43 -28.99
N GLY A 24 11.05 -17.08 -27.87
CA GLY A 24 10.23 -16.98 -26.65
C GLY A 24 10.95 -16.95 -25.30
N THR A 25 12.22 -16.58 -25.21
CA THR A 25 12.87 -16.47 -23.89
C THR A 25 12.54 -15.13 -23.25
N VAL A 26 11.54 -15.12 -22.37
CA VAL A 26 11.36 -14.05 -21.41
C VAL A 26 12.70 -13.86 -20.66
N PRO A 27 13.27 -12.66 -20.55
CA PRO A 27 14.64 -12.45 -20.07
C PRO A 27 14.81 -12.60 -18.54
N LEU A 28 14.03 -13.49 -17.94
CA LEU A 28 14.02 -13.82 -16.52
C LEU A 28 15.29 -14.56 -16.06
N THR A 29 16.10 -15.06 -17.00
CA THR A 29 17.39 -15.68 -16.72
C THR A 29 18.41 -14.68 -16.18
N ASN A 30 18.22 -13.38 -16.45
CA ASN A 30 19.08 -12.33 -15.95
C ASN A 30 18.61 -11.89 -14.54
N GLU A 31 19.47 -12.09 -13.54
CA GLU A 31 19.17 -11.73 -12.14
C GLU A 31 18.87 -10.24 -11.94
N ARG A 32 19.48 -9.38 -12.76
CA ARG A 32 19.28 -7.94 -12.67
C ARG A 32 17.93 -7.53 -13.24
N VAL A 33 17.49 -8.14 -14.34
CA VAL A 33 16.12 -8.02 -14.87
C VAL A 33 15.12 -8.46 -13.80
N ARG A 34 15.35 -9.61 -13.16
CA ARG A 34 14.48 -10.12 -12.10
C ARG A 34 14.34 -9.15 -10.93
N ARG A 35 15.47 -8.69 -10.38
CA ARG A 35 15.52 -7.77 -9.22
C ARG A 35 14.84 -6.43 -9.50
N LEU A 36 15.04 -5.86 -10.69
CA LEU A 36 14.44 -4.58 -11.07
C LEU A 36 12.96 -4.76 -11.40
N GLY A 37 12.58 -5.81 -12.13
CA GLY A 37 11.20 -6.09 -12.47
C GLY A 37 10.32 -6.48 -11.26
N ASP A 38 10.91 -6.97 -10.17
CA ASP A 38 10.19 -7.22 -8.91
C ASP A 38 9.81 -5.93 -8.17
N GLN A 39 10.52 -4.84 -8.43
CA GLN A 39 10.20 -3.51 -7.89
C GLN A 39 9.13 -2.80 -8.73
N MET A 40 8.80 -3.34 -9.90
CA MET A 40 7.89 -2.76 -10.87
C MET A 40 6.57 -3.54 -10.96
N GLN A 41 5.46 -2.82 -11.02
CA GLN A 41 4.11 -3.35 -11.03
C GLN A 41 3.63 -3.52 -12.48
N CYS A 42 3.03 -4.67 -12.75
CA CYS A 42 2.44 -4.93 -14.05
C CYS A 42 1.07 -4.25 -14.18
N LYS A 43 0.87 -3.48 -15.25
CA LYS A 43 -0.37 -2.73 -15.52
C LYS A 43 -1.38 -3.45 -16.42
N CYS A 44 -1.19 -4.75 -16.67
CA CYS A 44 -2.14 -5.56 -17.44
C CYS A 44 -3.44 -5.92 -16.69
N GLY A 45 -3.58 -5.49 -15.43
CA GLY A 45 -4.77 -5.76 -14.60
C GLY A 45 -4.63 -6.92 -13.59
N CYS A 46 -3.52 -7.66 -13.61
CA CYS A 46 -3.27 -8.73 -12.63
C CYS A 46 -2.64 -8.24 -11.31
N TYR A 47 -2.15 -6.99 -11.27
CA TYR A 47 -1.49 -6.35 -10.13
C TYR A 47 -0.25 -7.07 -9.57
N ALA A 48 0.27 -8.10 -10.25
CA ALA A 48 1.54 -8.75 -9.90
C ALA A 48 2.75 -7.87 -10.27
N SER A 49 3.94 -8.20 -9.75
CA SER A 49 5.17 -7.59 -10.26
C SER A 49 5.42 -7.98 -11.72
N ILE A 50 6.21 -7.17 -12.43
CA ILE A 50 6.56 -7.45 -13.82
C ILE A 50 7.23 -8.81 -13.93
N THR A 51 8.11 -9.17 -13.01
CA THR A 51 8.78 -10.49 -13.02
C THR A 51 7.91 -11.62 -12.46
N GLY A 52 7.07 -11.34 -11.45
CA GLY A 52 6.23 -12.33 -10.78
C GLY A 52 4.93 -12.70 -11.51
N CYS A 53 4.63 -12.06 -12.64
CA CYS A 53 3.46 -12.39 -13.44
C CYS A 53 3.65 -13.69 -14.23
N ASN A 54 2.81 -14.70 -13.94
CA ASN A 54 2.79 -16.01 -14.62
C ASN A 54 1.85 -16.07 -15.84
N MET A 55 1.31 -14.94 -16.30
CA MET A 55 0.47 -14.94 -17.51
C MET A 55 1.34 -15.14 -18.75
N ILE A 56 0.96 -16.14 -19.55
CA ILE A 56 1.60 -16.44 -20.82
C ILE A 56 1.15 -15.40 -21.85
N ASN A 57 2.09 -14.76 -22.55
CA ASN A 57 1.84 -13.71 -23.55
C ASN A 57 1.09 -12.50 -22.97
N CYS A 58 1.60 -11.96 -21.88
CA CYS A 58 1.05 -10.75 -21.28
C CYS A 58 1.47 -9.53 -22.11
N HIS A 59 0.47 -8.76 -22.58
CA HIS A 59 0.70 -7.61 -23.47
C HIS A 59 1.55 -6.49 -22.83
N PHE A 60 1.73 -6.48 -21.50
CA PHE A 60 2.47 -5.45 -20.78
C PHE A 60 3.79 -5.98 -20.21
N SER A 61 3.78 -7.09 -19.46
CA SER A 61 5.01 -7.55 -18.79
C SER A 61 6.08 -7.99 -19.78
N ASP A 62 5.69 -8.65 -20.87
CA ASP A 62 6.65 -9.20 -21.83
C ASP A 62 7.48 -8.12 -22.54
N PRO A 63 6.88 -7.07 -23.13
CA PRO A 63 7.66 -5.99 -23.73
C PRO A 63 8.45 -5.17 -22.70
N VAL A 64 7.96 -5.03 -21.46
CA VAL A 64 8.72 -4.30 -20.43
C VAL A 64 9.94 -5.10 -19.97
N ARG A 65 9.84 -6.43 -19.83
CA ARG A 65 10.98 -7.29 -19.51
C ARG A 65 12.07 -7.22 -20.58
N THR A 66 11.70 -7.20 -21.86
CA THR A 66 12.67 -7.06 -22.96
C THR A 66 13.30 -5.68 -23.01
N GLN A 67 12.52 -4.63 -22.74
CA GLN A 67 13.05 -3.28 -22.59
C GLN A 67 14.04 -3.18 -21.42
N LEU A 68 13.72 -3.82 -20.29
CA LEU A 68 14.59 -3.85 -19.12
C LEU A 68 15.92 -4.54 -19.41
N LEU A 69 15.88 -5.68 -20.12
CA LEU A 69 17.09 -6.37 -20.57
C LEU A 69 17.94 -5.46 -21.47
N LYS A 70 17.30 -4.78 -22.43
CA LYS A 70 18.01 -3.87 -23.34
C LYS A 70 18.75 -2.75 -22.58
N LEU A 71 18.11 -2.13 -21.59
CA LEU A 71 18.74 -1.07 -20.79
C LEU A 71 19.88 -1.59 -19.91
N ILE A 72 19.79 -2.83 -19.45
CA ILE A 72 20.86 -3.50 -18.72
C ILE A 72 22.04 -3.81 -19.64
N ASP A 73 21.77 -4.29 -20.85
CA ASP A 73 22.79 -4.58 -21.87
C ASP A 73 23.48 -3.29 -22.38
N GLU A 74 22.76 -2.17 -22.38
CA GLU A 74 23.32 -0.82 -22.62
C GLU A 74 24.25 -0.34 -21.49
N GLY A 75 24.35 -1.07 -20.37
CA GLY A 75 25.26 -0.76 -19.27
C GLY A 75 24.77 0.37 -18.35
N LYS A 76 23.48 0.74 -18.42
CA LYS A 76 22.92 1.77 -17.53
C LYS A 76 22.96 1.32 -16.06
N SER A 77 22.97 2.27 -15.12
CA SER A 77 22.83 1.98 -13.69
C SER A 77 21.37 1.68 -13.31
N ASP A 78 21.15 1.04 -12.16
CA ASP A 78 19.80 0.69 -11.70
C ASP A 78 18.90 1.93 -11.52
N ASP A 79 19.43 3.01 -10.95
CA ASP A 79 18.69 4.26 -10.76
C ASP A 79 18.31 4.92 -12.10
N ALA A 80 19.19 4.88 -13.08
CA ALA A 80 18.92 5.40 -14.42
C ALA A 80 17.84 4.58 -15.14
N ILE A 81 17.88 3.25 -14.99
CA ILE A 81 16.85 2.36 -15.52
C ILE A 81 15.49 2.67 -14.88
N ILE A 82 15.44 2.82 -13.55
CA ILE A 82 14.21 3.17 -12.84
C ILE A 82 13.68 4.53 -13.30
N ALA A 83 14.55 5.53 -13.43
CA ALA A 83 14.16 6.86 -13.93
C ALA A 83 13.58 6.79 -15.35
N ASP A 84 14.21 6.02 -16.26
CA ASP A 84 13.72 5.80 -17.62
C ASP A 84 12.34 5.11 -17.64
N MET A 85 12.16 4.09 -16.79
CA MET A 85 10.86 3.39 -16.66
C MET A 85 9.78 4.31 -16.10
N VAL A 86 10.10 5.13 -15.11
CA VAL A 86 9.17 6.12 -14.54
C VAL A 86 8.83 7.21 -15.56
N ALA A 87 9.78 7.63 -16.39
CA ALA A 87 9.54 8.58 -17.46
C ALA A 87 8.63 8.00 -18.56
N ALA A 88 8.79 6.70 -18.89
CA ALA A 88 8.00 6.04 -19.92
C ALA A 88 6.59 5.65 -19.44
N TYR A 89 6.44 5.20 -18.19
CA TYR A 89 5.21 4.58 -17.70
C TYR A 89 4.54 5.31 -16.53
N GLY A 90 5.20 6.30 -15.92
CA GLY A 90 4.72 7.02 -14.74
C GLY A 90 5.24 6.44 -13.42
N LYS A 91 5.06 7.19 -12.32
CA LYS A 91 5.53 6.80 -10.96
C LYS A 91 4.78 5.59 -10.38
N ASP A 92 3.61 5.29 -10.93
CA ASP A 92 2.74 4.16 -10.59
C ASP A 92 3.21 2.83 -11.20
N ILE A 93 4.27 2.81 -12.01
CA ILE A 93 4.94 1.56 -12.37
C ILE A 93 5.73 0.99 -11.20
N LEU A 94 6.10 1.77 -10.18
CA LEU A 94 6.82 1.26 -9.03
C LEU A 94 5.84 0.70 -8.00
N LEU A 95 6.12 -0.50 -7.47
CA LEU A 95 5.32 -1.09 -6.38
C LEU A 95 5.26 -0.15 -5.16
N LYS A 96 6.34 0.60 -4.96
CA LYS A 96 6.45 1.63 -3.93
C LYS A 96 6.76 2.96 -4.60
N PRO A 97 5.74 3.80 -4.89
CA PRO A 97 5.99 5.13 -5.40
C PRO A 97 6.87 5.90 -4.39
N PRO A 98 7.90 6.64 -4.85
CA PRO A 98 8.74 7.43 -3.96
C PRO A 98 7.88 8.47 -3.23
N ALA A 99 8.21 8.75 -1.97
CA ALA A 99 7.47 9.65 -1.09
C ALA A 99 7.69 11.12 -1.48
N GLU A 100 7.26 11.49 -2.68
CA GLU A 100 7.43 12.81 -3.26
C GLU A 100 6.06 13.42 -3.60
N GLY A 101 5.90 14.72 -3.32
CA GLY A 101 4.71 15.48 -3.66
C GLY A 101 3.44 14.92 -3.00
N PHE A 102 2.45 14.56 -3.82
CA PHE A 102 1.16 14.06 -3.34
C PHE A 102 1.26 12.74 -2.54
N TYR A 103 2.20 11.86 -2.89
CA TYR A 103 2.42 10.61 -2.15
C TYR A 103 2.92 10.85 -0.72
N LEU A 104 3.62 11.97 -0.47
CA LEU A 104 4.01 12.36 0.87
C LEU A 104 2.80 12.72 1.75
N LEU A 105 1.76 13.32 1.15
CA LEU A 105 0.53 13.64 1.86
C LEU A 105 -0.20 12.38 2.31
N SER A 106 -0.18 11.31 1.50
CA SER A 106 -0.70 10.00 1.90
C SER A 106 0.06 9.41 3.08
N TRP A 107 1.38 9.64 3.16
CA TRP A 107 2.20 9.22 4.29
C TRP A 107 1.96 10.06 5.55
N LEU A 108 1.72 11.37 5.40
CA LEU A 108 1.48 12.29 6.51
C LEU A 108 0.04 12.28 7.05
N MET A 109 -0.94 11.99 6.19
CA MET A 109 -2.37 11.90 6.52
C MET A 109 -2.68 11.11 7.80
N PRO A 110 -2.17 9.88 8.00
CA PRO A 110 -2.47 9.12 9.20
C PRO A 110 -1.99 9.83 10.48
N PHE A 111 -0.82 10.47 10.45
CA PHE A 111 -0.29 11.20 11.61
C PHE A 111 -1.09 12.48 11.91
N VAL A 112 -1.50 13.21 10.86
CA VAL A 112 -2.34 14.41 11.01
C VAL A 112 -3.68 14.06 11.64
N TRP A 113 -4.33 12.99 11.20
CA TRP A 113 -5.61 12.55 11.77
C TRP A 113 -5.49 12.11 13.23
N ILE A 114 -4.46 11.30 13.54
CA ILE A 114 -4.23 10.82 14.91
C ILE A 114 -3.92 12.01 15.84
N SER A 115 -3.01 12.90 15.44
CA SER A 115 -2.65 14.08 16.24
C SER A 115 -3.81 15.06 16.41
N GLY A 116 -4.60 15.28 15.36
CA GLY A 116 -5.81 16.09 15.40
C GLY A 116 -6.87 15.51 16.36
N GLY A 117 -7.12 14.20 16.28
CA GLY A 117 -8.06 13.51 17.17
C GLY A 117 -7.63 13.55 18.63
N LEU A 118 -6.36 13.22 18.91
CA LEU A 118 -5.78 13.31 20.26
C LEU A 118 -5.81 14.75 20.80
N GLY A 119 -5.49 15.73 19.95
CA GLY A 119 -5.55 17.14 20.30
C GLY A 119 -6.96 17.58 20.70
N ALA A 120 -7.98 17.20 19.92
CA ALA A 120 -9.37 17.49 20.22
C ALA A 120 -9.81 16.87 21.56
N ILE A 121 -9.50 15.58 21.79
CA ILE A 121 -9.80 14.90 23.05
C ILE A 121 -9.12 15.59 24.22
N TYR A 122 -7.84 15.93 24.09
CA TYR A 122 -7.07 16.63 25.12
C TYR A 122 -7.69 17.99 25.46
N LEU A 123 -8.09 18.78 24.46
CA LEU A 123 -8.73 20.08 24.68
C LEU A 123 -10.08 19.94 25.38
N VAL A 124 -10.91 18.98 24.97
CA VAL A 124 -12.19 18.70 25.62
C VAL A 124 -11.97 18.27 27.07
N LEU A 125 -11.06 17.33 27.31
CA LEU A 125 -10.77 16.82 28.64
C LEU A 125 -10.20 17.90 29.56
N ARG A 126 -9.28 18.73 29.05
CA ARG A 126 -8.75 19.88 29.77
C ARG A 126 -9.83 20.89 30.11
N SER A 127 -10.75 21.18 29.17
CA SER A 127 -11.87 22.10 29.41
C SER A 127 -12.85 21.55 30.47
N TYR A 128 -13.08 20.24 30.47
CA TYR A 128 -13.97 19.57 31.41
C TYR A 128 -13.36 19.50 32.82
N LEU A 129 -12.09 19.10 32.93
CA LEU A 129 -11.37 19.01 34.20
C LEU A 129 -11.14 20.39 34.85
N ARG A 130 -10.92 21.44 34.05
CA ARG A 130 -10.72 22.81 34.57
C ARG A 130 -12.03 23.47 35.01
N LYS A 131 -13.19 22.96 34.56
CA LYS A 131 -14.53 23.36 35.01
C LYS A 131 -15.01 22.55 36.21
N ARG A 132 -14.31 21.50 36.62
CA ARG A 132 -14.57 20.85 37.91
C ARG A 132 -13.96 21.73 39.00
N PRO A 133 -14.76 22.32 39.91
CA PRO A 133 -14.20 22.74 41.19
C PRO A 133 -13.50 21.50 41.79
N ALA A 134 -12.33 21.70 42.38
CA ALA A 134 -11.53 20.63 42.95
C ALA A 134 -12.46 19.70 43.75
N ALA A 135 -12.50 18.41 43.37
CA ALA A 135 -13.28 17.44 44.12
C ALA A 135 -12.83 17.53 45.59
N GLU A 136 -13.77 17.94 46.44
CA GLU A 136 -13.63 18.02 47.88
C GLU A 136 -12.86 16.79 48.39
N GLY A 137 -11.66 17.01 48.93
CA GLY A 137 -10.94 15.99 49.71
C GLY A 137 -11.79 15.56 50.92
N PRO A 138 -11.50 14.40 51.53
CA PRO A 138 -12.31 13.87 52.61
C PRO A 138 -12.24 14.84 53.82
N GLY A 139 -13.30 15.65 53.99
CA GLY A 139 -13.40 16.63 55.07
C GLY A 139 -13.80 18.05 54.69
N GLN A 140 -14.48 18.29 53.57
CA GLN A 140 -15.06 19.61 53.28
C GLN A 140 -16.56 19.66 53.57
N ILE A 141 -16.97 20.79 54.17
CA ILE A 141 -18.34 21.10 54.58
C ILE A 141 -19.15 21.27 53.30
N VAL A 142 -20.11 20.37 53.07
CA VAL A 142 -21.07 20.48 51.97
C VAL A 142 -21.84 21.79 52.17
N VAL A 143 -21.56 22.79 51.34
CA VAL A 143 -22.35 24.02 51.32
C VAL A 143 -23.73 23.63 50.80
N GLU A 144 -24.74 23.78 51.66
CA GLU A 144 -26.12 23.40 51.36
C GLU A 144 -26.64 24.25 50.21
N SER A 145 -26.54 23.71 49.00
CA SER A 145 -27.12 24.32 47.81
C SER A 145 -28.64 24.17 47.85
N ALA A 146 -29.37 25.09 47.21
CA ALA A 146 -30.83 25.03 47.15
C ALA A 146 -31.35 23.68 46.61
N ASP A 147 -30.58 23.05 45.73
CA ASP A 147 -30.87 21.72 45.21
C ASP A 147 -30.69 20.63 46.29
N LEU A 148 -29.62 20.70 47.09
CA LEU A 148 -29.38 19.77 48.20
C LEU A 148 -30.49 19.82 49.25
N ALA A 149 -30.94 21.03 49.62
CA ALA A 149 -32.05 21.21 50.55
C ALA A 149 -33.36 20.60 50.00
N ARG A 150 -33.62 20.76 48.70
CA ARG A 150 -34.78 20.16 48.03
C ARG A 150 -34.75 18.64 48.00
N TYR A 151 -33.58 18.04 47.77
CA TYR A 151 -33.42 16.58 47.81
C TYR A 151 -33.59 16.05 49.22
N ARG A 152 -33.07 16.77 50.22
CA ARG A 152 -33.20 16.41 51.64
C ARG A 152 -34.65 16.43 52.12
N ASP A 153 -35.37 17.50 51.82
CA ASP A 153 -36.80 17.63 52.13
C ASP A 153 -37.64 16.50 51.52
N ARG A 154 -37.29 16.07 50.29
CA ARG A 154 -37.94 14.94 49.64
C ARG A 154 -37.62 13.61 50.33
N ILE A 155 -36.36 13.39 50.75
CA ILE A 155 -35.96 12.19 51.50
C ILE A 155 -36.71 12.13 52.83
N ASP A 156 -36.77 13.23 53.57
CA ASP A 156 -37.43 13.28 54.88
C ASP A 156 -38.94 13.02 54.76
N LYS A 157 -39.56 13.57 53.70
CA LYS A 157 -40.96 13.28 53.38
C LYS A 157 -41.20 11.80 53.07
N ASP A 158 -40.39 11.22 52.20
CA ASP A 158 -40.51 9.80 51.82
C ASP A 158 -40.27 8.89 53.03
N LEU A 159 -39.39 9.26 53.96
CA LEU A 159 -39.17 8.53 55.21
C LEU A 159 -40.37 8.61 56.15
N SER A 160 -41.01 9.77 56.26
CA SER A 160 -42.22 9.93 57.10
C SER A 160 -43.44 9.18 56.57
N ASP A 161 -43.52 8.95 55.26
CA ASP A 161 -44.57 8.15 54.63
C ASP A 161 -44.37 6.63 54.86
N LEU A 162 -43.19 6.21 55.36
CA LEU A 162 -42.84 4.80 55.63
C LEU A 162 -42.99 4.39 57.11
N GLU A 163 -43.23 5.34 58.02
CA GLU A 163 -43.55 5.10 59.45
C GLU A 163 -45.07 5.05 59.69
#